data_AF-A0A1J5HT72-F1
#
_entry.id   AF-A0A1J5HT72-F1
#
_cell.length_a   1.000
_cell.length_b   1.000
_cell.length_c   1.000
_cell.angle_alpha   90.00
_cell.angle_beta   90.00
_cell.angle_gamma   90.00
#
_symmetry.space_group_name_H-M   'P 1'
#
loop_
_entity.id
_entity.type
_entity.pdbx_description
1 polymer ?
#
loop_
_entity_poly.entity_id
_entity_poly.type
_entity_poly.pdbx_seq_one_letter_code
_entity_poly.pdbx_strand_id
1 'polypeptide(L)'
;QSQAAAAVGQIRLAHAYSEALAVGGVTAAQVLVTLQDSADRRRYLNIRATLETLLGLGTVPIVNENDTVATDEIRFGDNDRLAAQVAVTIGADLTVLLSDVDGFYSSNPQVDPAARRYDVIEQITPAMEAQAGEGVSGLSKGGMRTKLMAAKTATAAGCDLIITAGAALHPLAGLETGAAHTLFRARGNPASARKHWIASMKPQGAVTVDAGAARALGRGTSLLPAGVTAVSGAFGRGDPVDILGPDGARLGAGLSRYSAVEARALIGKHSDEIEAVLGWPGRAALIHRDDMAL
;
A
#
# COMPACT_ATOMS: atom_id res chain seq x y z
N GLN A 1 30.23 -0.27 -0.16
CA GLN A 1 30.40 1.13 0.31
C GLN A 1 29.07 1.90 0.33
N SER A 2 28.21 1.79 -0.69
CA SER A 2 26.90 2.49 -0.74
C SER A 2 25.96 2.15 0.43
N GLN A 3 25.82 0.88 0.80
CA GLN A 3 24.96 0.47 1.93
C GLN A 3 25.40 1.06 3.28
N ALA A 4 26.72 1.17 3.50
CA ALA A 4 27.26 1.78 4.72
C ALA A 4 26.98 3.29 4.76
N ALA A 5 27.07 3.97 3.62
CA ALA A 5 26.69 5.38 3.50
C ALA A 5 25.18 5.56 3.74
N ALA A 6 24.34 4.68 3.19
CA ALA A 6 22.89 4.68 3.42
C ALA A 6 22.56 4.49 4.91
N ALA A 7 23.21 3.56 5.61
CA ALA A 7 23.01 3.33 7.04
C ALA A 7 23.31 4.59 7.89
N VAL A 8 24.41 5.30 7.61
CA VAL A 8 24.74 6.56 8.29
C VAL A 8 23.78 7.68 7.87
N GLY A 9 23.46 7.78 6.58
CA GLY A 9 22.58 8.80 6.03
C GLY A 9 21.15 8.69 6.54
N GLN A 10 20.65 7.47 6.75
CA GLN A 10 19.28 7.20 7.20
C GLN A 10 19.00 7.79 8.59
N ILE A 11 20.00 7.78 9.49
CA ILE A 11 19.90 8.43 10.80
C ILE A 11 19.73 9.94 10.63
N ARG A 12 20.53 10.56 9.77
CA ARG A 12 20.48 12.00 9.52
C ARG A 12 19.17 12.42 8.86
N LEU A 13 18.68 11.64 7.89
CA LEU A 13 17.41 11.86 7.21
C LEU A 13 16.24 11.80 8.19
N ALA A 14 16.20 10.76 9.03
CA ALA A 14 15.16 10.60 10.03
C ALA A 14 15.15 11.74 11.06
N HIS A 15 16.34 12.16 11.49
CA HIS A 15 16.49 13.29 12.42
C HIS A 15 15.96 14.58 11.80
N ALA A 16 16.34 14.90 10.56
CA ALA A 16 15.88 16.11 9.87
C ALA A 16 14.35 16.15 9.72
N TYR A 17 13.72 15.04 9.34
CA TYR A 17 12.25 14.97 9.28
C TYR A 17 11.60 15.11 10.65
N SER A 18 12.16 14.48 11.67
CA SER A 18 11.66 14.57 13.06
C SER A 18 11.69 16.01 13.56
N GLU A 19 12.81 16.72 13.37
CA GLU A 19 12.93 18.14 13.77
C GLU A 19 11.95 19.04 13.01
N ALA A 20 11.86 18.87 11.68
CA ALA A 20 10.98 19.68 10.84
C ALA A 20 9.49 19.51 11.20
N LEU A 21 9.05 18.26 11.44
CA LEU A 21 7.65 17.97 11.81
C LEU A 21 7.33 18.35 13.25
N ALA A 22 8.30 18.27 14.17
CA ALA A 22 8.13 18.65 15.57
C ALA A 22 7.76 20.14 15.73
N VAL A 23 8.23 21.03 14.85
CA VAL A 23 7.83 22.45 14.82
C VAL A 23 6.32 22.62 14.67
N GLY A 24 5.67 21.72 13.91
CA GLY A 24 4.23 21.68 13.73
C GLY A 24 3.47 20.83 14.76
N GLY A 25 4.15 20.30 15.79
CA GLY A 25 3.56 19.38 16.77
C GLY A 25 3.24 18.00 16.21
N VAL A 26 3.84 17.61 15.07
CA VAL A 26 3.59 16.34 14.40
C VAL A 26 4.74 15.37 14.68
N THR A 27 4.39 14.15 15.13
CA THR A 27 5.39 13.11 15.40
C THR A 27 5.74 12.35 14.13
N ALA A 28 7.03 12.30 13.79
CA ALA A 28 7.54 11.47 12.70
C ALA A 28 7.72 10.00 13.17
N ALA A 29 7.43 9.04 12.30
CA ALA A 29 7.66 7.61 12.56
C ALA A 29 8.44 6.97 11.41
N GLN A 30 9.66 6.50 11.67
CA GLN A 30 10.48 5.86 10.63
C GLN A 30 9.96 4.47 10.30
N VAL A 31 9.85 4.18 9.00
CA VAL A 31 9.52 2.85 8.48
C VAL A 31 10.49 2.49 7.37
N LEU A 32 11.14 1.33 7.49
CA LEU A 32 12.06 0.81 6.47
C LEU A 32 11.48 -0.45 5.85
N VAL A 33 11.43 -0.51 4.52
CA VAL A 33 10.84 -1.63 3.78
C VAL A 33 11.74 -2.08 2.63
N THR A 34 11.54 -3.30 2.16
CA THR A 34 12.16 -3.86 0.96
C THR A 34 11.10 -4.30 -0.04
N LEU A 35 11.49 -4.52 -1.30
CA LEU A 35 10.56 -5.00 -2.34
C LEU A 35 9.91 -6.33 -1.95
N GLN A 36 10.67 -7.23 -1.31
CA GLN A 36 10.18 -8.54 -0.87
C GLN A 36 9.07 -8.45 0.18
N ASP A 37 9.02 -7.38 0.97
CA ASP A 37 8.00 -7.25 2.00
C ASP A 37 6.61 -7.01 1.41
N SER A 38 6.52 -6.57 0.14
CA SER A 38 5.27 -6.48 -0.61
C SER A 38 4.86 -7.81 -1.27
N ALA A 39 5.80 -8.71 -1.52
CA ALA A 39 5.55 -10.02 -2.14
C ALA A 39 5.14 -11.07 -1.11
N ASP A 40 5.69 -10.99 0.11
CA ASP A 40 5.27 -11.84 1.24
C ASP A 40 4.00 -11.28 1.89
N ARG A 41 2.91 -12.06 1.84
CA ARG A 41 1.59 -11.64 2.34
C ARG A 41 1.59 -11.29 3.83
N ARG A 42 2.34 -12.04 4.64
CA ARG A 42 2.41 -11.82 6.08
C ARG A 42 3.14 -10.51 6.37
N ARG A 43 4.25 -10.25 5.68
CA ARG A 43 4.99 -8.99 5.81
C ARG A 43 4.18 -7.80 5.31
N TYR A 44 3.49 -7.94 4.18
CA TYR A 44 2.60 -6.94 3.63
C TYR A 44 1.52 -6.53 4.65
N LEU A 45 0.81 -7.49 5.25
CA LEU A 45 -0.22 -7.20 6.25
C LEU A 45 0.34 -6.56 7.52
N ASN A 46 1.53 -6.96 7.94
CA ASN A 46 2.19 -6.34 9.09
C ASN A 46 2.56 -4.88 8.81
N ILE A 47 3.11 -4.58 7.63
CA ILE A 47 3.44 -3.21 7.21
C ILE A 47 2.17 -2.36 7.15
N ARG A 48 1.12 -2.86 6.50
CA ARG A 48 -0.17 -2.17 6.41
C ARG A 48 -0.73 -1.86 7.80
N ALA A 49 -0.83 -2.86 8.67
CA ALA A 49 -1.36 -2.67 10.02
C ALA A 49 -0.51 -1.68 10.85
N THR A 50 0.81 -1.65 10.63
CA THR A 50 1.71 -0.71 11.29
C THR A 50 1.45 0.72 10.81
N LEU A 51 1.42 0.93 9.50
CA LEU A 51 1.15 2.24 8.89
C LEU A 51 -0.25 2.76 9.26
N GLU A 52 -1.28 1.92 9.22
CA GLU A 52 -2.64 2.29 9.65
C GLU A 52 -2.68 2.70 11.14
N THR A 53 -1.96 1.98 12.00
CA THR A 53 -1.88 2.32 13.44
C THR A 53 -1.18 3.66 13.63
N LEU A 54 -0.04 3.87 12.96
CA LEU A 54 0.72 5.11 13.02
C LEU A 54 -0.10 6.33 12.57
N LEU A 55 -0.81 6.20 11.44
CA LEU A 55 -1.70 7.25 10.93
C LEU A 55 -2.87 7.50 11.89
N GLY A 56 -3.47 6.44 12.46
CA GLY A 56 -4.55 6.56 13.45
C GLY A 56 -4.13 7.23 14.76
N LEU A 57 -2.85 7.21 15.09
CA LEU A 57 -2.26 7.93 16.22
C LEU A 57 -1.85 9.37 15.89
N GLY A 58 -2.11 9.85 14.67
CA GLY A 58 -1.77 11.20 14.23
C GLY A 58 -0.30 11.42 13.90
N THR A 59 0.47 10.34 13.70
CA THR A 59 1.87 10.43 13.29
C THR A 59 2.01 10.53 11.77
N VAL A 60 3.15 11.01 11.29
CA VAL A 60 3.53 11.01 9.86
C VAL A 60 4.60 9.94 9.64
N PRO A 61 4.27 8.82 8.98
CA PRO A 61 5.25 7.81 8.61
C PRO A 61 6.25 8.34 7.57
N ILE A 62 7.54 8.23 7.88
CA ILE A 62 8.65 8.51 6.96
C ILE A 62 9.17 7.17 6.46
N VAL A 63 8.71 6.80 5.25
CA VAL A 63 9.04 5.51 4.64
C VAL A 63 10.26 5.64 3.74
N ASN A 64 11.23 4.75 3.89
CA ASN A 64 12.36 4.62 2.96
C ASN A 64 12.71 3.15 2.69
N GLU A 65 13.48 2.90 1.64
CA GLU A 65 14.03 1.59 1.36
C GLU A 65 15.06 1.17 2.43
N ASN A 66 15.06 -0.11 2.82
CA ASN A 66 16.04 -0.67 3.73
C ASN A 66 17.31 -1.12 2.98
N ASP A 67 18.12 -0.15 2.56
CA ASP A 67 19.32 -0.37 1.75
C ASP A 67 20.34 -1.35 2.35
N THR A 68 20.37 -1.48 3.69
CA THR A 68 21.34 -2.33 4.39
C THR A 68 21.07 -3.82 4.18
N VAL A 69 19.81 -4.20 3.96
CA VAL A 69 19.40 -5.60 3.75
C VAL A 69 18.91 -5.88 2.33
N ALA A 70 18.67 -4.85 1.53
CA ALA A 70 18.32 -5.00 0.12
C ALA A 70 19.56 -5.36 -0.71
N THR A 71 19.58 -6.56 -1.28
CA THR A 71 20.52 -6.94 -2.35
C THR A 71 20.05 -6.35 -3.69
N ASP A 72 20.89 -6.31 -4.71
CA ASP A 72 20.54 -5.68 -6.00
C ASP A 72 19.30 -6.30 -6.67
N GLU A 73 18.97 -7.56 -6.37
CA GLU A 73 17.76 -8.25 -6.82
C GLU A 73 16.49 -7.88 -6.05
N ILE A 74 16.63 -7.25 -4.88
CA ILE A 74 15.55 -6.99 -3.91
C ILE A 74 15.29 -5.47 -3.76
N ARG A 75 16.03 -4.64 -4.50
CA ARG A 75 15.88 -3.18 -4.47
C ARG A 75 14.68 -2.71 -5.30
N PHE A 76 13.95 -1.71 -4.79
CA PHE A 76 13.05 -0.91 -5.62
C PHE A 76 13.85 -0.17 -6.70
N GLY A 77 15.05 0.30 -6.33
CA GLY A 77 15.99 1.00 -7.21
C GLY A 77 15.56 2.43 -7.56
N ASP A 78 14.31 2.80 -7.24
CA ASP A 78 13.73 4.12 -7.36
C ASP A 78 12.56 4.28 -6.36
N ASN A 79 12.57 5.38 -5.60
CA ASN A 79 11.55 5.72 -4.62
C ASN A 79 10.17 6.02 -5.27
N ASP A 80 10.10 6.27 -6.58
CA ASP A 80 8.82 6.39 -7.29
C ASP A 80 7.99 5.10 -7.15
N ARG A 81 8.64 3.93 -7.31
CA ARG A 81 7.98 2.63 -7.18
C ARG A 81 7.63 2.32 -5.73
N LEU A 82 8.52 2.70 -4.80
CA LEU A 82 8.26 2.57 -3.38
C LEU A 82 7.03 3.40 -2.97
N ALA A 83 6.94 4.65 -3.42
CA ALA A 83 5.81 5.53 -3.14
C ALA A 83 4.48 4.93 -3.62
N ALA A 84 4.43 4.44 -4.86
CA ALA A 84 3.24 3.75 -5.38
C ALA A 84 2.92 2.48 -4.57
N GLN A 85 3.91 1.69 -4.19
CA GLN A 85 3.69 0.49 -3.39
C GLN A 85 3.16 0.81 -1.98
N VAL A 86 3.68 1.86 -1.34
CA VAL A 86 3.17 2.35 -0.05
C VAL A 86 1.74 2.82 -0.20
N ALA A 87 1.42 3.59 -1.24
CA ALA A 87 0.06 4.05 -1.53
C ALA A 87 -0.92 2.88 -1.68
N VAL A 88 -0.56 1.86 -2.46
CA VAL A 88 -1.34 0.60 -2.58
C VAL A 88 -1.49 -0.10 -1.23
N THR A 89 -0.42 -0.14 -0.44
CA THR A 89 -0.38 -0.85 0.85
C THR A 89 -1.33 -0.23 1.86
N ILE A 90 -1.35 1.10 1.96
CA ILE A 90 -2.22 1.82 2.89
C ILE A 90 -3.61 2.11 2.30
N GLY A 91 -3.80 1.91 0.99
CA GLY A 91 -5.03 2.25 0.29
C GLY A 91 -5.23 3.77 0.18
N ALA A 92 -4.19 4.51 -0.17
CA ALA A 92 -4.24 5.97 -0.32
C ALA A 92 -5.13 6.39 -1.49
N ASP A 93 -5.84 7.52 -1.34
CA ASP A 93 -6.63 8.11 -2.42
C ASP A 93 -5.77 8.84 -3.46
N LEU A 94 -4.64 9.42 -3.02
CA LEU A 94 -3.75 10.22 -3.85
C LEU A 94 -2.28 9.98 -3.48
N THR A 95 -1.44 9.85 -4.51
CA THR A 95 0.03 9.90 -4.41
C THR A 95 0.54 11.15 -5.12
N VAL A 96 1.45 11.90 -4.52
CA VAL A 96 2.09 13.06 -5.16
C VAL A 96 3.59 12.81 -5.28
N LEU A 97 4.08 12.75 -6.51
CA LEU A 97 5.51 12.67 -6.83
C LEU A 97 6.05 14.08 -7.07
N LEU A 98 6.80 14.59 -6.09
CA LEU A 98 7.53 15.85 -6.20
C LEU A 98 8.85 15.61 -6.97
N SER A 99 8.93 16.14 -8.20
CA SER A 99 10.04 15.89 -9.13
C SER A 99 10.78 17.17 -9.51
N ASP A 100 11.87 17.00 -10.26
CA ASP A 100 12.53 18.03 -11.07
C ASP A 100 11.73 18.47 -12.32
N VAL A 101 10.66 17.75 -12.66
CA VAL A 101 9.73 18.06 -13.76
C VAL A 101 8.34 18.36 -13.22
N ASP A 102 7.58 19.16 -13.95
CA ASP A 102 6.23 19.60 -13.58
C ASP A 102 5.13 18.71 -14.17
N GLY A 103 5.45 17.56 -14.75
CA GLY A 103 4.48 16.59 -15.26
C GLY A 103 5.03 15.61 -16.29
N PHE A 104 4.12 14.89 -16.94
CA PHE A 104 4.36 14.00 -18.07
C PHE A 104 4.14 14.75 -19.38
N TYR A 105 5.07 14.64 -20.32
CA TYR A 105 5.03 15.34 -21.61
C TYR A 105 4.90 14.36 -22.78
N SER A 106 4.44 14.85 -23.93
CA SER A 106 4.34 14.09 -25.19
C SER A 106 5.70 13.75 -25.84
N SER A 107 6.77 14.38 -25.39
CA SER A 107 8.17 14.16 -25.78
C SER A 107 9.06 14.89 -24.76
N ASN A 108 10.39 14.83 -24.89
CA ASN A 108 11.28 15.59 -24.00
C ASN A 108 11.21 17.09 -24.35
N PRO A 109 10.70 17.98 -23.47
CA PRO A 109 10.55 19.41 -23.78
C PRO A 109 11.88 20.16 -23.92
N GLN A 110 12.99 19.58 -23.45
CA GLN A 110 14.33 20.15 -23.66
C GLN A 110 14.88 19.89 -25.08
N VAL A 111 14.30 18.93 -25.80
CA VAL A 111 14.76 18.51 -27.14
C VAL A 111 13.71 18.86 -28.20
N ASP A 112 12.43 18.72 -27.87
CA ASP A 112 11.30 18.98 -28.76
C ASP A 112 10.51 20.20 -28.26
N PRO A 113 10.62 21.36 -28.93
CA PRO A 113 9.84 22.56 -28.58
C PRO A 113 8.32 22.39 -28.76
N ALA A 114 7.88 21.36 -29.50
CA ALA A 114 6.46 21.06 -29.66
C ALA A 114 5.92 20.14 -28.55
N ALA A 115 6.78 19.70 -27.61
CA ALA A 115 6.37 18.88 -26.47
C ALA A 115 5.27 19.57 -25.65
N ARG A 116 4.20 18.84 -25.36
CA ARG A 116 3.08 19.32 -24.54
C ARG A 116 2.96 18.49 -23.29
N ARG A 117 2.79 19.16 -22.15
CA ARG A 117 2.42 18.48 -20.89
C ARG A 117 1.00 17.96 -21.02
N TYR A 118 0.76 16.77 -20.50
CA TYR A 118 -0.59 16.28 -20.28
C TYR A 118 -1.09 16.79 -18.93
N ASP A 119 -2.20 17.51 -18.88
CA ASP A 119 -2.75 17.94 -17.58
C ASP A 119 -3.45 16.77 -16.87
N VAL A 120 -4.17 15.92 -17.61
CA VAL A 120 -4.86 14.72 -17.10
C VAL A 120 -4.65 13.53 -18.03
N ILE A 121 -4.38 12.35 -17.44
CA ILE A 121 -4.27 11.06 -18.11
C ILE A 121 -5.26 10.10 -17.45
N GLU A 122 -6.35 9.80 -18.15
CA GLU A 122 -7.40 8.85 -17.73
C GLU A 122 -7.00 7.38 -17.97
N GLN A 123 -6.08 7.15 -18.90
CA GLN A 123 -5.57 5.83 -19.23
C GLN A 123 -4.14 5.92 -19.74
N ILE A 124 -3.26 5.16 -19.12
CA ILE A 124 -1.89 4.96 -19.60
C ILE A 124 -1.94 4.01 -20.80
N THR A 125 -1.42 4.46 -21.94
CA THR A 125 -1.41 3.68 -23.20
C THR A 125 -0.04 3.05 -23.46
N PRO A 126 0.04 1.95 -24.24
CA PRO A 126 1.33 1.38 -24.65
C PRO A 126 2.25 2.38 -25.38
N ALA A 127 1.68 3.35 -26.10
CA ALA A 127 2.45 4.41 -26.75
C ALA A 127 3.14 5.34 -25.74
N MET A 128 2.44 5.72 -24.66
CA MET A 128 3.04 6.50 -23.56
C MET A 128 4.15 5.71 -22.85
N GLU A 129 3.98 4.40 -22.69
CA GLU A 129 5.01 3.53 -22.11
C GLU A 129 6.27 3.44 -22.97
N ALA A 130 6.09 3.28 -24.29
CA ALA A 130 7.19 3.29 -25.24
C ALA A 130 7.95 4.63 -25.20
N GLN A 131 7.20 5.73 -25.23
CA GLN A 131 7.75 7.09 -25.19
C GLN A 131 8.55 7.37 -23.89
N ALA A 132 8.08 6.88 -22.74
CA ALA A 132 8.81 7.02 -21.48
C ALA A 132 10.11 6.19 -21.45
N GLY A 133 10.23 5.17 -22.30
CA GLY A 133 11.39 4.29 -22.42
C GLY A 133 12.54 4.84 -23.29
N GLU A 134 12.28 5.83 -24.13
CA GLU A 134 13.26 6.40 -25.09
C GLU A 134 14.17 7.50 -24.50
N GLY A 135 14.22 7.63 -23.16
CA GLY A 135 15.00 8.67 -22.47
C GLY A 135 16.47 8.76 -22.91
N VAL A 136 16.92 9.98 -23.24
CA VAL A 136 18.24 10.27 -23.81
C VAL A 136 19.39 9.71 -22.95
N SER A 137 20.37 9.12 -23.64
CA SER A 137 21.60 8.58 -23.11
C SER A 137 22.37 9.58 -22.25
N GLY A 138 22.70 9.22 -21.00
CA GLY A 138 23.77 9.89 -20.25
C GLY A 138 23.63 9.76 -18.74
N LEU A 139 22.71 10.51 -18.13
CA LEU A 139 22.65 10.68 -16.67
C LEU A 139 21.27 10.48 -16.02
N SER A 140 20.17 10.38 -16.78
CA SER A 140 18.80 10.28 -16.24
C SER A 140 18.02 9.09 -16.83
N LYS A 141 18.67 7.92 -16.92
CA LYS A 141 18.23 6.74 -17.70
C LYS A 141 16.98 5.99 -17.17
N GLY A 142 16.15 6.60 -16.33
CA GLY A 142 14.98 5.89 -15.76
C GLY A 142 13.85 6.75 -15.20
N GLY A 143 14.09 8.04 -14.95
CA GLY A 143 13.21 8.84 -14.09
C GLY A 143 11.77 8.97 -14.57
N MET A 144 11.51 9.10 -15.88
CA MET A 144 10.13 9.19 -16.38
C MET A 144 9.47 7.80 -16.52
N ARG A 145 10.24 6.78 -16.90
CA ARG A 145 9.75 5.41 -16.99
C ARG A 145 9.29 4.90 -15.63
N THR A 146 10.06 5.16 -14.57
CA THR A 146 9.72 4.76 -13.21
C THR A 146 8.50 5.49 -12.67
N LYS A 147 8.36 6.79 -12.94
CA LYS A 147 7.14 7.57 -12.65
C LYS A 147 5.91 7.01 -13.35
N LEU A 148 6.02 6.65 -14.63
CA LEU A 148 4.89 6.05 -15.36
C LEU A 148 4.53 4.66 -14.82
N MET A 149 5.53 3.87 -14.42
CA MET A 149 5.28 2.59 -13.74
C MET A 149 4.60 2.79 -12.38
N ALA A 150 5.04 3.79 -11.60
CA ALA A 150 4.41 4.17 -10.34
C ALA A 150 2.96 4.61 -10.54
N ALA A 151 2.69 5.45 -11.54
CA ALA A 151 1.36 5.88 -11.94
C ALA A 151 0.45 4.70 -12.31
N LYS A 152 0.97 3.73 -13.07
CA LYS A 152 0.23 2.51 -13.43
C LYS A 152 -0.12 1.67 -12.21
N THR A 153 0.83 1.48 -11.29
CA THR A 153 0.61 0.73 -10.04
C THR A 153 -0.42 1.42 -9.15
N ALA A 154 -0.29 2.74 -8.94
CA ALA A 154 -1.21 3.52 -8.11
C ALA A 154 -2.64 3.52 -8.69
N THR A 155 -2.78 3.88 -9.97
CA THR A 155 -4.10 4.00 -10.63
C THR A 155 -4.84 2.66 -10.77
N ALA A 156 -4.11 1.56 -10.94
CA ALA A 156 -4.69 0.21 -10.93
C ALA A 156 -5.25 -0.18 -9.55
N ALA A 157 -4.69 0.38 -8.48
CA ALA A 157 -5.16 0.19 -7.11
C ALA A 157 -6.18 1.24 -6.67
N GLY A 158 -6.74 2.03 -7.59
CA GLY A 158 -7.74 3.05 -7.25
C GLY A 158 -7.15 4.34 -6.65
N CYS A 159 -5.82 4.51 -6.67
CA CYS A 159 -5.13 5.70 -6.16
C CYS A 159 -4.76 6.65 -7.30
N ASP A 160 -5.23 7.89 -7.25
CA ASP A 160 -4.79 8.94 -8.17
C ASP A 160 -3.29 9.21 -7.98
N LEU A 161 -2.59 9.62 -9.03
CA LEU A 161 -1.19 10.02 -8.93
C LEU A 161 -0.93 11.35 -9.61
N ILE A 162 -0.27 12.27 -8.91
CA ILE A 162 0.18 13.56 -9.45
C ILE A 162 1.70 13.55 -9.62
N ILE A 163 2.18 14.06 -10.75
CA ILE A 163 3.58 14.48 -10.94
C ILE A 163 3.59 16.00 -11.01
N THR A 164 4.40 16.64 -10.17
CA THR A 164 4.59 18.10 -10.16
C THR A 164 5.99 18.47 -9.70
N ALA A 165 6.37 19.74 -9.90
CA ALA A 165 7.68 20.24 -9.51
C ALA A 165 7.80 20.35 -7.97
N GLY A 166 8.86 19.79 -7.42
CA GLY A 166 9.13 19.76 -5.97
C GLY A 166 10.00 20.90 -5.45
N ALA A 167 10.66 21.66 -6.31
CA ALA A 167 11.66 22.66 -5.91
C ALA A 167 11.05 23.96 -5.37
N ALA A 168 9.80 24.26 -5.69
CA ALA A 168 9.11 25.44 -5.19
C ALA A 168 8.85 25.34 -3.68
N LEU A 169 8.80 26.48 -3.00
CA LEU A 169 8.33 26.51 -1.61
C LEU A 169 6.85 26.12 -1.55
N HIS A 170 6.49 25.25 -0.60
CA HIS A 170 5.14 24.75 -0.40
C HIS A 170 4.50 24.12 -1.66
N PRO A 171 5.15 23.13 -2.31
CA PRO A 171 4.72 22.62 -3.61
C PRO A 171 3.33 21.97 -3.55
N LEU A 172 2.96 21.37 -2.41
CA LEU A 172 1.64 20.79 -2.20
C LEU A 172 0.54 21.85 -2.15
N ALA A 173 0.74 22.97 -1.43
CA ALA A 173 -0.19 24.09 -1.43
C ALA A 173 -0.26 24.76 -2.83
N GLY A 174 0.84 24.75 -3.56
CA GLY A 174 0.90 25.22 -4.94
C GLY A 174 -0.13 24.54 -5.85
N LEU A 175 -0.38 23.24 -5.66
CA LEU A 175 -1.38 22.49 -6.45
C LEU A 175 -2.79 23.08 -6.29
N GLU A 176 -3.16 23.55 -5.10
CA GLU A 176 -4.47 24.17 -4.84
C GLU A 176 -4.62 25.52 -5.56
N THR A 177 -3.50 26.19 -5.83
CA THR A 177 -3.46 27.49 -6.54
C THR A 177 -3.19 27.36 -8.05
N GLY A 178 -3.18 26.14 -8.58
CA GLY A 178 -3.01 25.89 -10.01
C GLY A 178 -1.56 25.67 -10.47
N ALA A 179 -0.68 25.17 -9.59
CA ALA A 179 0.66 24.74 -10.01
C ALA A 179 0.58 23.70 -11.14
N ALA A 180 1.54 23.79 -12.06
CA ALA A 180 1.70 22.85 -13.16
C ALA A 180 1.85 21.42 -12.67
N HIS A 181 1.06 20.51 -13.23
CA HIS A 181 1.11 19.10 -12.88
C HIS A 181 0.53 18.22 -14.00
N THR A 182 0.77 16.92 -13.88
CA THR A 182 -0.02 15.88 -14.57
C THR A 182 -0.73 15.02 -13.55
N LEU A 183 -2.05 14.87 -13.69
CA LEU A 183 -2.86 13.95 -12.92
C LEU A 183 -3.09 12.65 -13.71
N PHE A 184 -2.65 11.53 -13.16
CA PHE A 184 -3.03 10.19 -13.58
C PHE A 184 -4.25 9.77 -12.77
N ARG A 185 -5.40 9.68 -13.43
CA ARG A 185 -6.66 9.35 -12.77
C ARG A 185 -6.85 7.86 -12.63
N ALA A 186 -7.19 7.42 -11.42
CA ALA A 186 -7.49 6.05 -11.12
C ALA A 186 -8.87 5.64 -11.61
N ARG A 187 -9.04 4.34 -11.85
CA ARG A 187 -10.35 3.75 -12.12
C ARG A 187 -10.93 3.22 -10.83
N GLY A 188 -12.05 3.80 -10.40
CA GLY A 188 -12.72 3.41 -9.15
C GLY A 188 -12.06 4.05 -7.94
N ASN A 189 -11.99 3.32 -6.82
CA ASN A 189 -11.41 3.81 -5.56
C ASN A 189 -10.59 2.70 -4.85
N PRO A 190 -9.72 3.05 -3.90
CA PRO A 190 -8.83 2.08 -3.27
C PRO A 190 -9.55 0.93 -2.56
N ALA A 191 -10.68 1.22 -1.92
CA ALA A 191 -11.48 0.22 -1.23
C ALA A 191 -12.04 -0.84 -2.19
N SER A 192 -12.60 -0.43 -3.32
CA SER A 192 -13.13 -1.34 -4.35
C SER A 192 -12.03 -2.16 -5.01
N ALA A 193 -10.90 -1.54 -5.35
CA ALA A 193 -9.74 -2.21 -5.93
C ALA A 193 -9.19 -3.29 -5.00
N ARG A 194 -9.10 -2.99 -3.70
CA ARG A 194 -8.68 -3.95 -2.67
C ARG A 194 -9.63 -5.14 -2.56
N LYS A 195 -10.94 -4.91 -2.52
CA LYS A 195 -11.94 -5.98 -2.48
C LYS A 195 -11.85 -6.89 -3.70
N HIS A 196 -11.72 -6.31 -4.90
CA HIS A 196 -11.53 -7.09 -6.13
C HIS A 196 -10.25 -7.92 -6.08
N TRP A 197 -9.15 -7.33 -5.59
CA TRP A 197 -7.89 -8.05 -5.43
C TRP A 197 -8.03 -9.26 -4.51
N ILE A 198 -8.65 -9.10 -3.34
CA ILE A 198 -8.93 -10.19 -2.39
C ILE A 198 -9.84 -11.25 -3.02
N ALA A 199 -10.94 -10.85 -3.66
CA ALA A 199 -11.88 -11.76 -4.29
C ALA A 199 -11.27 -12.57 -5.46
N SER A 200 -10.26 -12.02 -6.13
CA SER A 200 -9.56 -12.70 -7.23
C SER A 200 -8.60 -13.80 -6.76
N MET A 201 -8.24 -13.82 -5.48
CA MET A 201 -7.28 -14.78 -4.95
C MET A 201 -7.87 -16.18 -4.84
N LYS A 202 -7.06 -17.20 -5.12
CA LYS A 202 -7.42 -18.59 -4.85
C LYS A 202 -7.39 -18.86 -3.34
N PRO A 203 -8.53 -19.19 -2.71
CA PRO A 203 -8.59 -19.50 -1.28
C PRO A 203 -7.74 -20.72 -0.93
N GLN A 204 -7.12 -20.70 0.25
CA GLN A 204 -6.33 -21.81 0.82
C GLN A 204 -7.11 -22.60 1.89
N GLY A 205 -8.28 -22.10 2.29
CA GLY A 205 -9.18 -22.73 3.25
C GLY A 205 -10.46 -21.93 3.41
N ALA A 206 -11.23 -22.24 4.45
CA ALA A 206 -12.48 -21.54 4.74
C ALA A 206 -12.74 -21.38 6.23
N VAL A 207 -13.46 -20.32 6.58
CA VAL A 207 -14.02 -20.06 7.91
C VAL A 207 -15.54 -20.04 7.79
N THR A 208 -16.23 -20.86 8.58
CA THR A 208 -17.69 -20.87 8.68
C THR A 208 -18.11 -20.02 9.85
N VAL A 209 -19.13 -19.19 9.65
CA VAL A 209 -19.60 -18.23 10.66
C VAL A 209 -21.03 -18.50 11.09
N ASP A 210 -21.39 -18.07 12.30
CA ASP A 210 -22.77 -18.14 12.76
C ASP A 210 -23.67 -17.08 12.08
N ALA A 211 -24.98 -17.19 12.29
CA ALA A 211 -25.95 -16.27 11.69
C ALA A 211 -25.80 -14.80 12.18
N GLY A 212 -25.33 -14.60 13.42
CA GLY A 212 -25.06 -13.28 13.98
C GLY A 212 -23.88 -12.61 13.30
N ALA A 213 -22.78 -13.33 13.15
CA ALA A 213 -21.60 -12.94 12.42
C ALA A 213 -21.92 -12.67 10.94
N ALA A 214 -22.64 -13.56 10.25
CA ALA A 214 -23.08 -13.34 8.87
C ALA A 214 -23.85 -12.01 8.70
N ARG A 215 -24.80 -11.72 9.60
CA ARG A 215 -25.52 -10.43 9.61
C ARG A 215 -24.62 -9.23 9.91
N ALA A 216 -23.64 -9.39 10.79
CA ALA A 216 -22.66 -8.36 11.13
C ALA A 216 -21.75 -8.02 9.94
N LEU A 217 -21.25 -9.05 9.25
CA LEU A 217 -20.46 -8.92 8.03
C LEU A 217 -21.21 -8.11 6.96
N GLY A 218 -22.50 -8.37 6.76
CA GLY A 218 -23.34 -7.58 5.86
C GLY A 218 -23.44 -6.07 6.19
N ARG A 219 -23.04 -5.65 7.40
CA ARG A 219 -22.94 -4.24 7.82
C ARG A 219 -21.52 -3.67 7.72
N GLY A 220 -20.56 -4.41 7.18
CA GLY A 220 -19.17 -3.97 7.02
C GLY A 220 -18.31 -4.04 8.28
N THR A 221 -18.64 -4.91 9.23
CA THR A 221 -17.81 -5.13 10.44
C THR A 221 -16.72 -6.18 10.21
N SER A 222 -15.66 -6.14 11.01
CA SER A 222 -14.63 -7.20 11.02
C SER A 222 -15.19 -8.53 11.53
N LEU A 223 -14.62 -9.65 11.08
CA LEU A 223 -14.93 -10.98 11.61
C LEU A 223 -14.13 -11.21 12.89
N LEU A 224 -14.83 -11.39 14.02
CA LEU A 224 -14.22 -11.76 15.31
C LEU A 224 -14.23 -13.29 15.49
N PRO A 225 -13.28 -13.87 16.26
CA PRO A 225 -13.27 -15.31 16.52
C PRO A 225 -14.55 -15.85 17.18
N ALA A 226 -15.20 -15.03 18.01
CA ALA A 226 -16.47 -15.34 18.67
C ALA A 226 -17.58 -15.76 17.69
N GLY A 227 -17.56 -15.25 16.46
CA GLY A 227 -18.56 -15.54 15.44
C GLY A 227 -18.21 -16.71 14.50
N VAL A 228 -17.06 -17.36 14.70
CA VAL A 228 -16.58 -18.48 13.88
C VAL A 228 -17.06 -19.80 14.49
N THR A 229 -17.60 -20.70 13.66
CA THR A 229 -18.13 -22.01 14.07
C THR A 229 -17.29 -23.17 13.56
N ALA A 230 -16.58 -23.01 12.43
CA ALA A 230 -15.69 -24.03 11.89
C ALA A 230 -14.56 -23.43 11.04
N VAL A 231 -13.44 -24.14 10.94
CA VAL A 231 -12.28 -23.76 10.11
C VAL A 231 -11.76 -24.99 9.34
N SER A 232 -11.72 -24.89 8.02
CA SER A 232 -11.26 -25.96 7.11
C SER A 232 -10.07 -25.52 6.24
N GLY A 233 -9.32 -26.51 5.73
CA GLY A 233 -8.12 -26.29 4.94
C GLY A 233 -6.85 -26.09 5.77
N ALA A 234 -5.77 -25.71 5.08
CA ALA A 234 -4.47 -25.43 5.67
C ALA A 234 -3.98 -24.10 5.12
N PHE A 235 -3.91 -23.10 5.99
CA PHE A 235 -3.53 -21.74 5.63
C PHE A 235 -2.70 -21.10 6.75
N GLY A 236 -1.80 -20.21 6.34
CA GLY A 236 -1.01 -19.37 7.23
C GLY A 236 -1.67 -18.02 7.48
N ARG A 237 -0.99 -17.18 8.27
CA ARG A 237 -1.37 -15.79 8.45
C ARG A 237 -1.16 -15.03 7.13
N GLY A 238 -2.17 -14.29 6.71
CA GLY A 238 -2.23 -13.52 5.47
C GLY A 238 -2.70 -14.29 4.25
N ASP A 239 -2.99 -15.59 4.40
CA ASP A 239 -3.57 -16.35 3.30
C ASP A 239 -5.06 -16.04 3.09
N PRO A 240 -5.52 -16.06 1.83
CA PRO A 240 -6.93 -15.89 1.50
C PRO A 240 -7.73 -17.11 1.94
N VAL A 241 -8.85 -16.86 2.62
CA VAL A 241 -9.82 -17.88 3.03
C VAL A 241 -11.21 -17.47 2.59
N ASP A 242 -12.03 -18.46 2.24
CA ASP A 242 -13.47 -18.22 2.02
C ASP A 242 -14.18 -18.00 3.35
N ILE A 243 -15.19 -17.14 3.32
CA ILE A 243 -16.10 -16.90 4.44
C ILE A 243 -17.43 -17.57 4.08
N LEU A 244 -17.82 -18.59 4.85
CA LEU A 244 -19.02 -19.38 4.62
C LEU A 244 -20.08 -19.05 5.66
N GLY A 245 -21.33 -18.94 5.22
CA GLY A 245 -22.49 -18.79 6.08
C GLY A 245 -22.87 -20.09 6.80
N PRO A 246 -23.82 -20.03 7.74
CA PRO A 246 -24.26 -21.20 8.50
C PRO A 246 -24.92 -22.30 7.64
N ASP A 247 -25.39 -21.95 6.44
CA ASP A 247 -25.96 -22.84 5.43
C ASP A 247 -24.92 -23.35 4.42
N GLY A 248 -23.64 -22.97 4.58
CA GLY A 248 -22.56 -23.28 3.65
C GLY A 248 -22.47 -22.35 2.45
N ALA A 249 -23.34 -21.35 2.33
CA ALA A 249 -23.26 -20.36 1.24
C ALA A 249 -21.97 -19.54 1.36
N ARG A 250 -21.29 -19.30 0.23
CA ARG A 250 -20.11 -18.42 0.20
C ARG A 250 -20.56 -16.97 0.36
N LEU A 251 -20.22 -16.36 1.48
CA LEU A 251 -20.51 -14.95 1.78
C LEU A 251 -19.43 -14.01 1.25
N GLY A 252 -18.22 -14.51 1.01
CA GLY A 252 -17.10 -13.71 0.54
C GLY A 252 -15.75 -14.39 0.74
N ALA A 253 -14.69 -13.60 0.69
CA ALA A 253 -13.33 -14.02 0.97
C ALA A 253 -12.60 -12.96 1.81
N GLY A 254 -11.57 -13.37 2.55
CA GLY A 254 -10.74 -12.43 3.31
C GLY A 254 -9.36 -12.97 3.64
N LEU A 255 -8.48 -12.09 4.10
CA LEU A 255 -7.12 -12.46 4.50
C LEU A 255 -7.09 -12.76 6.00
N SER A 256 -6.74 -14.00 6.36
CA SER A 256 -6.74 -14.42 7.76
C SER A 256 -5.59 -13.79 8.55
N ARG A 257 -5.86 -13.25 9.74
CA ARG A 257 -4.80 -12.77 10.67
C ARG A 257 -4.16 -13.89 11.48
N TYR A 258 -4.74 -15.09 11.43
CA TYR A 258 -4.33 -16.28 12.14
C TYR A 258 -4.09 -17.44 11.17
N SER A 259 -3.16 -18.34 11.50
CA SER A 259 -3.05 -19.62 10.80
C SER A 259 -4.28 -20.50 11.05
N ALA A 260 -4.48 -21.54 10.26
CA ALA A 260 -5.60 -22.47 10.46
C ALA A 260 -5.58 -23.13 11.85
N VAL A 261 -4.39 -23.41 12.41
CA VAL A 261 -4.24 -23.99 13.75
C VAL A 261 -4.70 -23.00 14.82
N GLU A 262 -4.21 -21.75 14.74
CA GLU A 262 -4.59 -20.69 15.68
C GLU A 262 -6.09 -20.35 15.54
N ALA A 263 -6.60 -20.21 14.32
CA ALA A 263 -8.00 -19.93 14.06
C ALA A 263 -8.93 -21.00 14.66
N ARG A 264 -8.55 -22.28 14.60
CA ARG A 264 -9.29 -23.37 15.27
C ARG A 264 -9.29 -23.25 16.78
N ALA A 265 -8.15 -22.89 17.37
CA ALA A 265 -8.05 -22.70 18.82
C ALA A 265 -8.89 -21.50 19.32
N LEU A 266 -9.12 -20.50 18.47
CA LEU A 266 -9.89 -19.30 18.78
C LEU A 266 -11.40 -19.38 18.47
N ILE A 267 -11.91 -20.51 17.96
CA ILE A 267 -13.34 -20.67 17.63
C ILE A 267 -14.20 -20.34 18.87
N GLY A 268 -15.14 -19.41 18.71
CA GLY A 268 -16.07 -19.00 19.76
C GLY A 268 -15.43 -18.16 20.88
N LYS A 269 -14.16 -17.77 20.77
CA LYS A 269 -13.45 -16.98 21.79
C LYS A 269 -13.66 -15.49 21.65
N HIS A 270 -13.78 -14.81 22.78
CA HIS A 270 -13.77 -13.35 22.85
C HIS A 270 -12.35 -12.81 22.65
N SER A 271 -12.23 -11.55 22.22
CA SER A 271 -10.94 -10.96 21.84
C SER A 271 -9.96 -10.82 23.01
N ASP A 272 -10.45 -10.71 24.24
CA ASP A 272 -9.70 -10.69 25.49
C ASP A 272 -9.16 -12.07 25.90
N GLU A 273 -9.74 -13.16 25.38
CA GLU A 273 -9.24 -14.53 25.63
C GLU A 273 -8.08 -14.93 24.71
N ILE A 274 -7.81 -14.16 23.66
CA ILE A 274 -6.83 -14.54 22.60
C ILE A 274 -5.44 -14.79 23.20
N GLU A 275 -4.97 -13.90 24.07
CA GLU A 275 -3.63 -14.02 24.66
C GLU A 275 -3.50 -15.27 25.54
N ALA A 276 -4.54 -15.58 26.33
CA ALA A 276 -4.55 -16.77 27.17
C ALA A 276 -4.54 -18.07 26.33
N VAL A 277 -5.22 -18.09 25.19
CA VAL A 277 -5.28 -19.26 24.31
C VAL A 277 -4.00 -19.46 23.50
N LEU A 278 -3.40 -18.38 23.00
CA LEU A 278 -2.25 -18.46 22.09
C LEU A 278 -0.89 -18.30 22.78
N GLY A 279 -0.87 -17.77 24.01
CA GLY A 279 0.35 -17.44 24.76
C GLY A 279 1.03 -16.14 24.32
N TRP A 280 0.38 -15.30 23.53
CA TRP A 280 0.87 -13.99 23.10
C TRP A 280 -0.28 -13.05 22.69
N PRO A 281 -0.11 -11.72 22.80
CA PRO A 281 -1.18 -10.77 22.50
C PRO A 281 -1.51 -10.74 20.99
N GLY A 282 -2.72 -11.16 20.65
CA GLY A 282 -3.22 -11.21 19.27
C GLY A 282 -4.06 -10.00 18.86
N ARG A 283 -4.36 -9.92 17.56
CA ARG A 283 -5.29 -8.90 17.02
C ARG A 283 -6.74 -9.35 17.25
N ALA A 284 -7.61 -8.44 17.71
CA ALA A 284 -9.01 -8.76 18.02
C ALA A 284 -9.78 -9.43 16.87
N ALA A 285 -9.61 -8.92 15.65
CA ALA A 285 -10.25 -9.46 14.45
C ALA A 285 -9.49 -10.69 13.91
N LEU A 286 -10.24 -11.72 13.54
CA LEU A 286 -9.74 -12.88 12.77
C LEU A 286 -9.55 -12.49 11.29
N ILE A 287 -10.50 -11.76 10.71
CA ILE A 287 -10.37 -11.08 9.41
C ILE A 287 -10.86 -9.64 9.59
N HIS A 288 -10.05 -8.66 9.20
CA HIS A 288 -10.43 -7.25 9.28
C HIS A 288 -11.43 -6.89 8.17
N ARG A 289 -12.33 -5.93 8.41
CA ARG A 289 -13.29 -5.46 7.39
C ARG A 289 -12.61 -4.95 6.11
N ASP A 290 -11.43 -4.34 6.24
CA ASP A 290 -10.67 -3.82 5.10
C ASP A 290 -9.88 -4.93 4.38
N ASP A 291 -9.74 -6.09 5.01
CA ASP A 291 -9.08 -7.29 4.48
C ASP A 291 -10.13 -8.32 4.01
N MET A 292 -11.31 -7.85 3.60
CA MET A 292 -12.47 -8.69 3.27
C MET A 292 -13.20 -8.19 2.03
N ALA A 293 -13.62 -9.13 1.19
CA ALA A 293 -14.49 -8.93 0.04
C ALA A 293 -15.76 -9.77 0.23
N LEU A 294 -16.87 -9.09 0.53
CA LEU A 294 -18.21 -9.65 0.72
C LEU A 294 -19.09 -9.37 -0.50
#